data_AF-A0A956LK50-F1
#
_entry.id   AF-A0A956LK50-F1
#
_cell.length_a   1.000
_cell.length_b   1.000
_cell.length_c   1.000
_cell.angle_alpha   90.00
_cell.angle_beta   90.00
_cell.angle_gamma   90.00
#
_symmetry.space_group_name_H-M   'P 1'
#
loop_
_entity.id
_entity.type
_entity.pdbx_description
1 polymer ?
#
loop_
_entity_poly.entity_id
_entity_poly.type
_entity_poly.pdbx_seq_one_letter_code
_entity_poly.pdbx_strand_id
1 'polypeptide(L)'
;MGSIADNTSGSSYGYRMSKSAVNMAGVTLARDLESRGIAVALLHPGWVRTDMTRGRGLVDAAESAAGLLARLDELTVTRSGGFWHANGDVLPW
;
A
#
# COMPACT_ATOMS: atom_id res chain seq x y z
N MET A 1 -2.25 3.91 6.20
CA MET A 1 -1.56 4.64 7.31
C MET A 1 -0.06 4.85 7.13
N GLY A 2 0.55 4.54 5.97
CA GLY A 2 1.96 4.88 5.69
C GLY A 2 2.16 6.24 5.03
N SER A 3 1.06 6.95 4.70
CA SER A 3 1.09 8.29 4.12
C SER A 3 1.25 9.35 5.21
N ILE A 4 2.19 10.26 4.99
CA ILE A 4 2.48 11.45 5.79
C ILE A 4 1.45 12.55 5.46
N ALA A 5 1.14 12.77 4.18
CA ALA A 5 0.18 13.77 3.72
C ALA A 5 -1.26 13.45 4.16
N ASP A 6 -1.65 12.18 4.17
CA ASP A 6 -2.95 11.73 4.67
C ASP A 6 -2.99 11.55 6.20
N ASN A 7 -1.90 11.85 6.91
CA ASN A 7 -1.88 11.74 8.38
C ASN A 7 -2.60 12.91 9.07
N THR A 8 -3.91 12.98 8.91
CA THR A 8 -4.79 13.97 9.55
C THR A 8 -5.33 13.52 10.91
N SER A 9 -5.18 12.23 11.23
CA SER A 9 -5.77 11.58 12.42
C SER A 9 -4.79 11.30 13.57
N GLY A 10 -3.47 11.33 13.33
CA GLY A 10 -2.45 11.08 14.36
C GLY A 10 -2.47 9.65 14.93
N SER A 11 -1.92 9.48 16.15
CA SER A 11 -1.78 8.20 16.88
C SER A 11 -0.90 7.14 16.20
N SER A 12 -0.78 5.95 16.82
CA SER A 12 -0.18 4.75 16.22
C SER A 12 1.25 4.95 15.68
N TYR A 13 2.06 5.75 16.38
CA TYR A 13 3.40 6.20 15.96
C TYR A 13 4.27 5.08 15.37
N GLY A 14 4.49 3.99 16.11
CA GLY A 14 5.32 2.88 15.64
C GLY A 14 4.75 2.20 14.39
N TYR A 15 3.43 2.04 14.30
CA TYR A 15 2.80 1.45 13.12
C TYR A 15 2.92 2.37 11.90
N ARG A 16 2.63 3.67 12.06
CA ARG A 16 2.75 4.64 10.95
C ARG A 16 4.18 4.77 10.48
N MET A 17 5.14 4.97 11.39
CA MET A 17 6.56 5.06 11.05
C MET A 17 7.06 3.82 10.34
N SER A 18 6.70 2.62 10.80
CA SER A 18 7.11 1.38 10.11
C SER A 18 6.52 1.27 8.70
N LYS A 19 5.26 1.67 8.49
CA LYS A 19 4.65 1.69 7.15
C LYS A 19 5.24 2.77 6.24
N SER A 20 5.57 3.95 6.76
CA SER A 20 6.29 4.98 5.99
C SER A 20 7.71 4.53 5.63
N ALA A 21 8.40 3.82 6.53
CA ALA A 21 9.71 3.24 6.24
C ALA A 21 9.63 2.14 5.15
N VAL A 22 8.61 1.28 5.20
CA VAL A 22 8.35 0.29 4.13
C VAL A 22 8.06 0.99 2.80
N ASN A 23 7.30 2.09 2.80
CA ASN A 23 7.06 2.88 1.59
C ASN A 23 8.37 3.42 0.99
N MET A 24 9.25 4.00 1.82
CA MET A 24 10.58 4.44 1.36
C MET A 24 11.38 3.28 0.77
N ALA A 25 11.44 2.14 1.46
CA ALA A 25 12.14 0.95 0.99
C ALA A 25 11.59 0.45 -0.35
N GLY A 26 10.28 0.46 -0.55
CA GLY A 26 9.65 0.06 -1.81
C GLY A 26 9.99 1.00 -2.97
N VAL A 27 10.07 2.31 -2.73
CA VAL A 27 10.49 3.29 -3.74
C VAL A 27 11.97 3.09 -4.11
N THR A 28 12.84 2.87 -3.12
CA THR A 28 14.25 2.53 -3.37
C THR A 28 14.36 1.24 -4.19
N LEU A 29 13.67 0.17 -3.78
CA LEU A 29 13.70 -1.11 -4.46
C LEU A 29 13.19 -1.01 -5.91
N ALA A 30 12.16 -0.20 -6.15
CA ALA A 30 11.64 0.06 -7.50
C ALA A 30 12.70 0.63 -8.44
N ARG A 31 13.57 1.52 -7.93
CA ARG A 31 14.68 2.13 -8.70
C ARG A 31 15.79 1.12 -8.96
N ASP A 32 16.19 0.38 -7.95
CA ASP A 32 17.27 -0.61 -8.06
C ASP A 32 16.91 -1.73 -9.05
N LEU A 33 15.63 -2.09 -9.13
CA LEU A 33 15.13 -3.17 -9.98
C LEU A 33 14.68 -2.75 -11.38
N GLU A 34 14.65 -1.45 -11.68
CA GLU A 34 14.17 -0.90 -12.95
C GLU A 34 14.91 -1.48 -14.16
N SER A 35 16.24 -1.52 -14.10
CA SER A 35 17.09 -2.08 -15.17
C SER A 35 16.87 -3.58 -15.44
N ARG A 36 16.27 -4.29 -14.48
CA ARG A 36 15.94 -5.72 -14.57
C ARG A 36 14.51 -5.96 -15.06
N GLY A 37 13.74 -4.90 -15.31
CA GLY A 37 12.34 -5.00 -15.72
C GLY A 37 11.41 -5.56 -14.65
N ILE A 38 11.77 -5.46 -13.36
CA ILE A 38 10.95 -5.96 -12.25
C ILE A 38 10.19 -4.77 -11.64
N ALA A 39 8.86 -4.85 -11.63
CA ALA A 39 8.00 -3.84 -11.03
C ALA A 39 7.79 -4.10 -9.53
N VAL A 40 7.65 -3.02 -8.75
CA VAL A 40 7.41 -3.04 -7.31
C VAL A 40 6.14 -2.25 -7.02
N ALA A 41 5.25 -2.79 -6.19
CA ALA A 41 4.02 -2.12 -5.77
C ALA A 41 3.96 -1.91 -4.26
N LEU A 42 3.50 -0.74 -3.84
CA LEU A 42 3.15 -0.44 -2.46
C LEU A 42 1.62 -0.38 -2.37
N LEU A 43 1.03 -1.25 -1.57
CA LEU A 43 -0.41 -1.47 -1.58
C LEU A 43 -1.04 -1.23 -0.21
N HIS A 44 -2.08 -0.41 -0.19
CA HIS A 44 -2.95 -0.20 0.97
C HIS A 44 -4.20 -1.09 0.84
N PRO A 45 -4.40 -2.08 1.71
CA PRO A 45 -5.51 -3.03 1.60
C PRO A 45 -6.87 -2.42 1.98
N GLY A 46 -6.88 -1.20 2.52
CA GLY A 46 -8.03 -0.62 3.19
C GLY A 46 -8.08 -0.97 4.66
N TRP A 47 -9.16 -0.58 5.33
CA TRP A 47 -9.40 -0.96 6.72
C TRP A 47 -10.18 -2.27 6.73
N VAL A 48 -9.46 -3.39 6.70
CA VAL A 48 -10.01 -4.74 6.51
C VAL A 48 -10.43 -5.36 7.84
N ARG A 49 -11.57 -6.07 7.86
CA ARG A 49 -12.02 -6.89 9.00
C ARG A 49 -11.15 -8.14 9.16
N THR A 50 -10.19 -8.08 10.07
CA THR A 50 -9.22 -9.15 10.37
C THR A 50 -8.95 -9.21 11.88
N ASP A 51 -8.18 -10.19 12.33
CA ASP A 51 -7.74 -10.26 13.74
C ASP A 51 -6.93 -9.03 14.16
N MET A 52 -6.09 -8.49 13.26
CA MET A 52 -5.30 -7.27 13.52
C MET A 52 -6.19 -6.07 13.86
N THR A 53 -7.36 -5.98 13.24
CA THR A 53 -8.34 -4.92 13.47
C THR A 53 -9.44 -5.33 14.45
N ARG A 54 -9.33 -6.52 15.06
CA ARG A 54 -10.31 -7.11 15.97
C ARG A 54 -11.72 -7.16 15.36
N GLY A 55 -11.79 -7.54 14.08
CA GLY A 55 -13.03 -7.62 13.31
C GLY A 55 -13.63 -6.26 12.91
N ARG A 56 -12.99 -5.13 13.25
CA ARG A 56 -13.43 -3.80 12.79
C ARG A 56 -12.89 -3.50 11.39
N GLY A 57 -13.65 -2.81 10.57
CA GLY A 57 -13.23 -2.48 9.22
C GLY A 57 -14.39 -2.16 8.31
N LEU A 58 -14.08 -1.49 7.20
CA LEU A 58 -15.06 -1.12 6.17
C LEU A 58 -15.25 -2.22 5.13
N VAL A 59 -14.24 -3.06 4.92
CA VAL A 59 -14.23 -4.10 3.87
C VAL A 59 -13.89 -5.48 4.43
N ASP A 60 -14.37 -6.52 3.76
CA ASP A 60 -13.99 -7.91 4.05
C ASP A 60 -12.64 -8.29 3.42
N ALA A 61 -12.02 -9.33 3.97
CA ALA A 61 -10.73 -9.82 3.48
C ALA A 61 -10.79 -10.24 2.00
N ALA A 62 -11.87 -10.90 1.57
CA ALA A 62 -12.04 -11.33 0.18
C ALA A 62 -12.14 -10.14 -0.80
N GLU A 63 -12.87 -9.09 -0.41
CA GLU A 63 -13.02 -7.86 -1.21
C GLU A 63 -11.69 -7.12 -1.31
N SER A 64 -10.98 -6.94 -0.19
CA SER A 64 -9.65 -6.35 -0.17
C SER A 64 -8.67 -7.12 -1.05
N ALA A 65 -8.64 -8.45 -0.95
CA ALA A 65 -7.77 -9.30 -1.76
C ALA A 65 -8.06 -9.16 -3.26
N ALA A 66 -9.33 -9.16 -3.67
CA ALA A 66 -9.71 -8.95 -5.07
C ALA A 66 -9.22 -7.58 -5.59
N GLY A 67 -9.38 -6.52 -4.79
CA GLY A 67 -8.88 -5.19 -5.14
C GLY A 67 -7.35 -5.13 -5.26
N LEU A 68 -6.62 -5.80 -4.37
CA LEU A 68 -5.16 -5.90 -4.44
C LEU A 68 -4.69 -6.67 -5.68
N LEU A 69 -5.35 -7.78 -6.02
CA LEU A 69 -5.05 -8.55 -7.23
C LEU A 69 -5.25 -7.68 -8.49
N ALA A 70 -6.33 -6.90 -8.55
CA ALA A 70 -6.53 -5.98 -9.67
C ALA A 70 -5.41 -4.93 -9.80
N ARG A 71 -4.83 -4.45 -8.68
CA ARG A 71 -3.67 -3.54 -8.73
C ARG A 71 -2.40 -4.24 -9.21
N LEU A 72 -2.24 -5.52 -8.90
CA LEU A 72 -1.12 -6.33 -9.39
C LEU A 72 -1.26 -6.62 -10.89
N ASP A 73 -2.47 -6.92 -11.37
CA ASP A 73 -2.75 -7.14 -12.80
C ASP A 73 -2.47 -5.88 -13.64
N GLU A 74 -2.66 -4.70 -13.06
CA GLU A 74 -2.37 -3.40 -13.67
C GLU A 74 -0.91 -2.94 -13.52
N LEU A 75 -0.08 -3.67 -12.75
CA LEU A 75 1.28 -3.25 -12.42
C LEU A 75 2.21 -3.41 -13.63
N THR A 76 2.87 -2.31 -13.98
CA THR A 76 3.89 -2.27 -15.02
C THR A 76 5.18 -1.67 -14.46
N VAL A 77 6.31 -1.89 -15.15
CA VAL A 77 7.59 -1.25 -14.80
C VAL A 77 7.44 0.29 -14.78
N THR A 78 6.65 0.86 -15.70
CA THR A 78 6.40 2.31 -15.76
C THR A 78 5.56 2.83 -14.59
N ARG A 79 4.78 1.97 -13.94
CA ARG A 79 4.01 2.31 -12.73
C ARG A 79 4.76 1.95 -11.44
N SER A 80 5.90 1.25 -11.53
CA SER A 80 6.69 0.76 -10.39
C SER A 80 6.99 1.83 -9.33
N GLY A 81 6.96 1.43 -8.06
CA GLY A 81 7.18 2.32 -6.91
C GLY A 81 5.96 3.18 -6.54
N GLY A 82 4.84 3.02 -7.23
CA GLY A 82 3.60 3.70 -6.88
C GLY A 82 2.95 3.15 -5.62
N PHE A 83 2.15 4.01 -4.98
CA PHE A 83 1.41 3.71 -3.76
C PHE A 83 -0.09 3.78 -4.04
N TRP A 84 -0.77 2.63 -3.96
CA TRP A 84 -2.16 2.51 -4.35
C TRP A 84 -3.01 1.88 -3.28
N HIS A 85 -4.26 2.31 -3.24
CA HIS A 85 -5.29 1.67 -2.45
C HIS A 85 -5.94 0.52 -3.25
N ALA A 86 -6.42 -0.50 -2.54
CA ALA A 86 -7.09 -1.65 -3.14
C ALA A 86 -8.33 -1.29 -3.98
N ASN A 87 -8.92 -0.10 -3.78
CA ASN A 87 -10.05 0.41 -4.56
C ASN A 87 -9.63 1.10 -5.88
N GLY A 88 -8.32 1.25 -6.16
CA GLY A 88 -7.80 1.90 -7.37
C GLY A 88 -7.20 3.28 -7.16
N ASP A 89 -7.43 3.92 -6.00
CA ASP A 89 -6.94 5.27 -5.76
C ASP A 89 -5.41 5.29 -5.65
N VAL A 90 -4.79 6.31 -6.25
CA VAL A 90 -3.39 6.65 -5.98
C VAL A 90 -3.34 7.40 -4.66
N LEU A 91 -2.54 6.90 -3.73
CA LEU A 91 -2.40 7.52 -2.42
C LEU A 91 -1.23 8.50 -2.41
N PRO A 92 -1.37 9.65 -1.72
CA PRO A 92 -0.25 10.54 -1.49
C PRO A 92 0.75 9.89 -0.51
N TRP A 93 1.99 10.35 -0.55
CA TRP A 93 3.04 9.91 0.38
C TRP A 93 2.85 10.39 1.79
#